data_AF-A0A7W8SYR2-F1
#
_entry.id   AF-A0A7W8SYR2-F1
#
_cell.length_a   1.000
_cell.length_b   1.000
_cell.length_c   1.000
_cell.angle_alpha   90.00
_cell.angle_beta   90.00
_cell.angle_gamma   90.00
#
_symmetry.space_group_name_H-M   'P 1'
#
loop_
_entity.id
_entity.type
_entity.pdbx_description
1 polymer ?
#
loop_
_entity_poly.entity_id
_entity_poly.type
_entity_poly.pdbx_seq_one_letter_code
_entity_poly.pdbx_strand_id
1 'polypeptide(L)' 'MTLAGSVSPDGAHLHMSIADARGQVFGGHVVRGCTVRTTVELLLLSVPGYSFAREPDPQTGFMELVIRGGGAPQFGSA' A
#
# COMPACT_ATOMS: atom_id res chain seq x y z
N MET A 1 2.76 -1.23 15.97
CA MET A 1 3.59 -1.09 14.76
C MET A 1 2.81 -1.66 13.59
N THR A 2 2.83 -0.99 12.45
CA THR A 2 1.98 -1.31 11.29
C THR A 2 2.70 -0.92 10.00
N LEU A 3 2.37 -1.61 8.91
CA LEU A 3 2.65 -1.19 7.53
C LEU A 3 1.36 -1.42 6.75
N ALA A 4 0.82 -0.37 6.13
CA ALA A 4 -0.45 -0.45 5.44
C ALA A 4 -0.49 0.53 4.26
N GLY A 5 -1.29 0.20 3.25
CA GLY A 5 -1.50 1.05 2.10
C GLY A 5 -1.94 0.28 0.87
N SER A 6 -1.97 0.97 -0.27
CA SER A 6 -2.32 0.37 -1.56
C SER A 6 -1.08 0.17 -2.43
N VAL A 7 -1.14 -0.88 -3.25
CA VAL A 7 -0.12 -1.19 -4.26
C VAL A 7 -0.83 -1.30 -5.61
N SER A 8 -0.30 -0.59 -6.60
CA SER A 8 -0.70 -0.62 -8.00
C SER A 8 0.55 -0.84 -8.88
N PRO A 9 0.40 -1.25 -10.15
CA PRO A 9 1.54 -1.47 -11.04
C PRO A 9 2.42 -0.23 -11.26
N ASP A 10 1.84 0.96 -11.11
CA ASP A 10 2.48 2.26 -11.28
C ASP A 10 2.93 2.92 -9.97
N GLY A 11 2.75 2.26 -8.82
CA GLY A 11 3.29 2.74 -7.56
C GLY A 11 2.67 2.13 -6.31
N ALA A 12 3.23 2.45 -5.16
CA ALA A 12 2.66 2.10 -3.87
C ALA A 12 2.52 3.36 -3.01
N HIS A 13 1.48 3.39 -2.19
CA HIS A 13 1.33 4.42 -1.15
C HIS A 13 1.18 3.70 0.16
N LEU A 14 2.31 3.57 0.84
CA LEU A 14 2.43 2.82 2.09
C LEU A 14 2.78 3.79 3.20
N HIS A 15 2.10 3.65 4.33
CA HIS A 15 2.44 4.31 5.58
C HIS A 15 2.85 3.25 6.59
N MET A 16 3.83 3.59 7.44
CA MET A 16 4.28 2.68 8.50
C MET A 16 4.40 3.36 9.85
N SER A 17 4.30 2.56 10.90
CA SER A 17 4.72 2.92 12.26
C SER A 17 5.79 1.94 12.75
N ILE A 18 6.94 2.48 13.19
CA ILE A 18 8.09 1.73 13.70
C ILE A 18 8.41 2.17 15.13
N ALA A 19 9.11 1.33 15.89
CA ALA A 19 9.50 1.59 17.27
C ALA A 19 10.99 1.34 17.43
N ASP A 20 11.67 2.22 18.17
CA ASP A 20 13.07 2.03 18.52
C ASP A 20 13.26 1.08 19.72
N ALA A 21 14.51 0.87 20.13
CA ALA A 21 14.84 0.01 21.27
C ALA A 21 14.34 0.53 22.63
N ARG A 22 13.91 1.80 22.71
CA ARG A 22 13.33 2.42 23.90
C ARG A 22 11.80 2.39 23.88
N GLY A 23 11.20 1.86 22.81
CA GLY A 23 9.76 1.83 22.60
C GLY A 23 9.18 3.14 22.07
N GLN A 24 10.01 4.12 21.66
CA GLN A 24 9.53 5.34 21.02
C GLN A 24 9.00 5.01 19.63
N VAL A 25 7.78 5.46 19.33
CA VAL A 25 7.11 5.18 18.06
C VAL A 25 7.27 6.36 17.09
N PHE A 26 7.65 6.04 15.86
CA PHE A 26 7.75 6.96 14.74
C PHE A 26 6.82 6.48 13.62
N GLY A 27 6.28 7.39 12.82
CA GLY A 27 5.43 7.01 11.70
C GLY A 27 5.42 8.04 10.58
N GLY A 28 4.96 7.61 9.40
CA GLY A 28 4.87 8.46 8.23
C GLY A 28 4.78 7.68 6.93
N HIS A 29 5.04 8.39 5.83
CA HIS A 29 5.10 7.83 4.48
C HIS A 29 6.37 6.98 4.31
N VAL A 30 6.20 5.79 3.72
CA VAL A 30 7.32 4.89 3.43
C VAL A 30 8.03 5.37 2.19
N VAL A 31 9.33 5.63 2.31
CA VAL A 31 10.20 5.99 1.19
C VAL A 31 11.22 4.88 0.93
N ARG A 32 11.91 4.97 -0.21
CA ARG A 32 13.06 4.11 -0.50
C ARG A 32 14.10 4.23 0.61
N GLY A 33 14.74 3.11 0.97
CA GLY A 33 15.78 3.06 2.00
C GLY A 33 15.38 2.30 3.28
N CYS A 34 14.13 1.84 3.38
CA CYS A 34 13.71 0.95 4.46
C CYS A 34 14.32 -0.46 4.26
N THR A 35 15.37 -0.79 5.02
CA THR A 35 16.04 -2.09 4.96
C THR A 35 15.52 -3.03 6.05
N VAL A 36 15.13 -4.24 5.66
CA VAL A 36 14.73 -5.30 6.58
C VAL A 36 15.94 -5.73 7.42
N ARG A 37 15.82 -5.66 8.75
CA ARG A 37 16.89 -6.07 9.66
C ARG A 37 16.96 -7.59 9.86
N THR A 38 15.83 -8.21 10.19
CA THR A 38 15.73 -9.67 10.42
C THR A 38 14.70 -10.30 9.50
N THR A 39 13.45 -9.86 9.59
CA THR A 39 12.35 -10.32 8.73
C THR A 39 11.34 -9.20 8.52
N VAL A 40 10.60 -9.30 7.42
CA VAL A 40 9.35 -8.59 7.22
C VAL A 40 8.31 -9.61 6.77
N GLU A 41 7.23 -9.73 7.54
CA GLU A 41 6.11 -10.60 7.19
C GLU A 41 5.01 -9.72 6.59
N LEU A 42 4.68 -9.97 5.33
CA LEU A 42 3.74 -9.15 4.57
C LEU A 42 2.55 -10.00 4.12
N LEU A 43 1.35 -9.46 4.32
CA LEU A 43 0.14 -9.96 3.70
C LEU A 43 -0.29 -8.98 2.61
N LEU A 44 -0.44 -9.49 1.39
CA LEU A 44 -0.94 -8.72 0.24
C LEU A 44 -2.30 -9.26 -0.16
N LEU A 45 -3.27 -8.36 -0.33
CA LEU A 45 -4.59 -8.69 -0.83
C LEU A 45 -4.69 -8.25 -2.29
N SER A 46 -4.90 -9.20 -3.19
CA SER A 46 -5.40 -8.91 -4.53
C SER A 46 -6.92 -8.87 -4.49
N VAL A 47 -7.53 -7.90 -5.18
CA VAL A 47 -8.99 -7.73 -5.24
C VAL A 47 -9.44 -8.07 -6.67
N PRO A 48 -9.88 -9.31 -6.96
CA PRO A 48 -10.29 -9.71 -8.30
C PRO A 48 -11.39 -8.82 -8.85
N GLY A 49 -11.33 -8.52 -10.16
CA GLY A 49 -12.32 -7.67 -10.83
C GLY A 49 -12.10 -6.17 -10.61
N TYR A 50 -11.06 -5.77 -9.88
CA TYR A 50 -10.63 -4.39 -9.74
C TYR A 50 -9.18 -4.21 -10.22
N SER A 51 -8.90 -3.05 -10.79
CA SER A 51 -7.53 -2.61 -11.10
C SER A 51 -7.27 -1.25 -10.48
N PHE A 52 -6.10 -1.12 -9.85
CA PHE A 52 -5.64 0.12 -9.24
C PHE A 52 -4.60 0.76 -10.16
N ALA A 53 -4.67 2.07 -10.28
CA ALA A 53 -3.70 2.92 -10.96
C ALA A 53 -3.49 4.19 -10.15
N ARG A 54 -2.48 4.97 -10.51
CA ARG A 54 -2.21 6.30 -10.01
C ARG A 54 -2.23 7.28 -11.17
N GLU A 55 -3.07 8.30 -11.06
CA GLU A 55 -3.25 9.31 -12.11
C GLU A 55 -3.08 10.71 -11.54
N PRO A 56 -2.59 11.66 -12.35
CA PRO A 56 -2.42 13.04 -11.90
C PRO A 56 -3.77 13.67 -11.56
N ASP A 57 -3.91 14.17 -10.33
CA ASP A 57 -5.07 14.95 -9.90
C ASP A 57 -4.69 16.44 -9.80
N PRO A 58 -5.26 17.33 -10.64
CA PRO A 58 -4.99 18.76 -10.58
C PRO A 58 -5.37 19.44 -9.25
N GLN A 59 -6.30 18.86 -8.48
CA GLN A 59 -6.74 19.42 -7.21
C GLN A 59 -5.71 19.21 -6.10
N THR A 60 -5.03 18.07 -6.10
CA THR A 60 -4.02 17.72 -5.08
C THR A 60 -2.60 18.03 -5.56
N GLY A 61 -2.37 18.02 -6.87
CA GLY A 61 -1.05 18.13 -7.48
C GLY A 61 -0.24 16.83 -7.42
N PHE A 62 -0.87 15.71 -7.02
CA PHE A 62 -0.22 14.41 -6.84
C PHE A 62 -0.81 13.32 -7.75
N MET A 63 -0.15 12.16 -7.72
CA MET A 63 -0.61 10.94 -8.40
C MET A 63 -1.54 10.17 -7.46
N GLU A 64 -2.84 10.39 -7.61
CA GLU A 64 -3.89 9.86 -6.74
C GLU A 64 -4.40 8.49 -7.19
N LEU A 65 -4.92 7.71 -6.24
CA LEU A 65 -5.46 6.38 -6.50
C LEU A 65 -6.71 6.46 -7.38
N VAL A 66 -6.68 5.77 -8.53
CA VAL A 66 -7.83 5.50 -9.38
C VAL A 66 -8.15 4.01 -9.35
N ILE A 67 -9.42 3.69 -9.10
CA ILE A 67 -9.92 2.32 -9.04
C ILE A 67 -10.85 2.10 -10.23
N ARG A 68 -10.57 1.09 -11.04
CA ARG A 68 -11.42 0.65 -12.16
C ARG A 68 -11.93 -0.77 -11.91
N GLY A 69 -13.06 -1.11 -12.53
CA GLY A 69 -13.72 -2.40 -12.36
C GLY A 69 -14.93 -2.34 -11.44
N GLY A 70 -15.38 -3.50 -10.94
CA GLY A 70 -16.60 -3.60 -10.11
C GLY A 70 -17.69 -4.56 -10.62
N GLY A 71 -17.32 -5.61 -11.37
CA GLY A 71 -18.22 -6.75 -11.56
C GLY A 71 -18.38 -7.56 -10.28
N ALA A 72 -19.45 -8.37 -10.19
CA ALA A 72 -19.71 -9.25 -9.03
C ALA A 72 -18.45 -10.04 -8.64
N PRO A 73 -18.19 -10.25 -7.33
CA PRO A 73 -17.01 -10.94 -6.88
C PRO A 73 -16.96 -12.35 -7.49
N GLN A 74 -15.99 -12.60 -8.37
CA GLN A 74 -15.69 -13.93 -8.86
C GLN A 74 -14.77 -14.59 -7.84
N PHE A 75 -15.38 -15.26 -6.88
CA PHE A 75 -14.65 -16.21 -6.06
C PHE A 75 -14.32 -17.42 -6.94
N GLY A 76 -13.04 -17.61 -7.26
CA GLY A 76 -12.60 -18.78 -7.99
C GLY A 76 -13.01 -20.05 -7.25
N SER A 77 -13.64 -21.00 -7.94
CA SER A 77 -13.74 -22.36 -7.44
C SER A 77 -12.32 -22.89 -7.29
N ALA A 78 -12.02 -23.42 -6.11
CA ALA A 78 -10.76 -24.07 -5.77
C ALA A 78 -10.35 -25.14 -6.81
#